data_AF-A0A972MYG0-F1
#
_entry.id   AF-A0A972MYG0-F1
#
_cell.length_a   1.000
_cell.length_b   1.000
_cell.length_c   1.000
_cell.angle_alpha   90.00
_cell.angle_beta   90.00
_cell.angle_gamma   90.00
#
_symmetry.space_group_name_H-M   'P 1'
#
loop_
_entity.id
_entity.type
_entity.pdbx_description
1 polymer ?
#
loop_
_entity_poly.entity_id
_entity_poly.type
_entity_poly.pdbx_seq_one_letter_code
_entity_poly.pdbx_strand_id
1 'polypeptide(L)'
;MMKHIIIKNGMMNKTLLMIGMVCALHSPISSAVTGGMSLEENDRLRNAYPVPTGAMLGDNCSACHGTKGAEFNEAMPPLAGMKKAHFIKLMKTYRENAFTSIVMHDVAVVFSDVEIEAMANFFVQQKAEQWTQPNWNPSLKESQP
;
A
#
# COMPACT_ATOMS: atom_id res chain seq x y z
N MET A 1 -46.84 -27.41 54.06
CA MET A 1 -47.00 -28.74 54.70
C MET A 1 -47.63 -29.68 53.70
N MET A 2 -46.87 -30.56 53.04
CA MET A 2 -47.35 -31.85 52.51
C MET A 2 -46.18 -32.64 51.90
N LYS A 3 -45.81 -33.69 52.62
CA LYS A 3 -45.42 -35.04 52.19
C LYS A 3 -44.29 -35.22 51.15
N HIS A 4 -43.20 -35.78 51.69
CA HIS A 4 -42.27 -36.73 51.07
C HIS A 4 -42.86 -37.59 49.95
N ILE A 5 -42.02 -37.93 48.96
CA ILE A 5 -41.81 -39.30 48.47
C ILE A 5 -40.44 -39.38 47.77
N ILE A 6 -39.63 -40.32 48.25
CA ILE A 6 -38.41 -40.82 47.60
C ILE A 6 -38.83 -41.93 46.64
N ILE A 7 -38.34 -41.94 45.40
CA ILE A 7 -38.26 -43.15 44.58
C ILE A 7 -36.83 -43.31 44.06
N LYS A 8 -36.33 -44.52 44.31
CA LYS A 8 -35.01 -45.07 43.98
C LYS A 8 -34.96 -45.57 42.52
N ASN A 9 -33.71 -45.69 42.05
CA ASN A 9 -33.20 -46.72 41.14
C ASN A 9 -33.63 -46.72 39.67
N GLY A 10 -32.63 -46.66 38.81
CA GLY A 10 -32.76 -46.98 37.39
C GLY A 10 -31.47 -46.81 36.62
N MET A 11 -30.35 -47.33 37.14
CA MET A 11 -29.17 -47.59 36.31
C MET A 11 -29.57 -48.59 35.23
N MET A 12 -29.71 -48.11 34.00
CA MET A 12 -29.68 -49.00 32.84
C MET A 12 -28.80 -48.35 31.78
N ASN A 13 -27.49 -48.54 32.02
CA ASN A 13 -26.45 -48.54 31.01
C ASN A 13 -26.90 -49.41 29.83
N LYS A 14 -27.20 -48.76 28.71
CA LYS A 14 -27.23 -49.39 27.40
C LYS A 14 -26.18 -48.70 26.54
N THR A 15 -24.92 -49.11 26.75
CA THR A 15 -23.89 -49.10 25.71
C THR A 15 -24.44 -49.82 24.48
N LEU A 16 -24.99 -49.08 23.52
CA LEU A 16 -25.13 -49.56 22.15
C LEU A 16 -25.19 -48.39 21.17
N LEU A 17 -24.04 -48.14 20.55
CA LEU A 17 -23.91 -47.93 19.11
C LEU A 17 -24.72 -46.77 18.50
N MET A 18 -24.14 -45.57 18.47
CA MET A 18 -24.35 -44.64 17.35
C MET A 18 -23.03 -43.94 16.99
N ILE A 19 -22.42 -44.49 15.94
CA ILE A 19 -21.45 -43.82 15.09
C ILE A 19 -22.17 -42.62 14.45
N GLY A 20 -21.63 -41.41 14.59
CA GLY A 20 -21.99 -40.28 13.73
C GLY A 20 -22.14 -38.94 14.43
N MET A 21 -21.49 -37.93 13.86
CA MET A 21 -21.71 -36.50 14.08
C MET A 21 -20.85 -35.81 15.15
N VAL A 22 -19.53 -35.78 14.92
CA VAL A 22 -18.72 -34.62 15.34
C VAL A 22 -19.05 -33.48 14.39
N CYS A 23 -20.13 -32.74 14.68
CA CYS A 23 -20.44 -31.50 13.97
C CYS A 23 -19.67 -30.38 14.65
N ALA A 24 -18.65 -29.88 13.94
CA ALA A 24 -17.83 -28.75 14.33
C ALA A 24 -18.70 -27.54 14.73
N LEU A 25 -18.60 -27.10 15.98
CA LEU A 25 -19.15 -25.84 16.49
C LEU A 25 -18.04 -24.88 16.92
N HIS A 26 -16.92 -24.88 16.20
CA HIS A 26 -16.05 -23.70 16.10
C HIS A 26 -16.29 -23.09 14.71
N SER A 27 -17.49 -22.54 14.54
CA SER A 27 -17.78 -21.62 13.44
C SER A 27 -17.34 -20.22 13.90
N PRO A 28 -16.28 -19.63 13.31
CA PRO A 28 -15.98 -18.24 13.54
C PRO A 28 -17.15 -17.38 13.06
N ILE A 29 -17.46 -16.39 13.86
CA ILE A 29 -18.53 -15.42 13.69
C ILE A 29 -18.37 -14.72 12.33
N SER A 30 -19.39 -14.85 11.48
CA SER A 30 -19.79 -13.96 10.38
C SER A 30 -18.71 -13.21 9.59
N SER A 31 -18.30 -13.78 8.45
CA SER A 31 -17.53 -13.08 7.40
C SER A 31 -18.35 -12.07 6.56
N ALA A 32 -19.52 -11.63 7.04
CA ALA A 32 -20.47 -10.86 6.23
C ALA A 32 -20.33 -9.32 6.31
N VAL A 33 -19.46 -8.78 7.18
CA VAL A 33 -19.40 -7.31 7.40
C VAL A 33 -18.11 -6.63 6.88
N THR A 34 -17.12 -7.39 6.38
CA THR A 34 -15.86 -6.82 5.88
C THR A 34 -15.46 -7.35 4.50
N GLY A 35 -16.32 -7.20 3.50
CA GLY A 35 -15.90 -7.43 2.09
C GLY A 35 -15.13 -8.73 1.83
N GLY A 36 -15.42 -9.79 2.60
CA GLY A 36 -14.92 -11.16 2.39
C GLY A 36 -13.55 -11.56 2.94
N MET A 37 -12.70 -10.67 3.46
CA MET A 37 -11.33 -11.08 3.88
C MET A 37 -11.14 -10.99 5.40
N SER A 38 -10.60 -12.06 5.99
CA SER A 38 -10.18 -12.07 7.40
C SER A 38 -8.89 -11.26 7.59
N LEU A 39 -8.68 -10.67 8.78
CA LEU A 39 -7.43 -9.96 9.09
C LEU A 39 -6.21 -10.88 8.94
N GLU A 40 -6.34 -12.14 9.37
CA GLU A 40 -5.28 -13.16 9.22
C GLU A 40 -4.95 -13.43 7.75
N GLU A 41 -5.94 -13.43 6.86
CA GLU A 41 -5.73 -13.61 5.43
C GLU A 41 -5.07 -12.38 4.79
N ASN A 42 -5.46 -11.17 5.21
CA ASN A 42 -4.78 -9.96 4.78
C ASN A 42 -3.31 -9.94 5.21
N ASP A 43 -3.01 -10.34 6.45
CA ASP A 43 -1.63 -10.42 6.95
C ASP A 43 -0.81 -11.48 6.21
N ARG A 44 -1.41 -12.64 5.94
CA ARG A 44 -0.79 -13.69 5.09
C ARG A 44 -0.47 -13.16 3.70
N LEU A 45 -1.40 -12.45 3.06
CA LEU A 45 -1.19 -11.90 1.72
C LEU A 45 -0.14 -10.79 1.71
N ARG A 46 -0.14 -9.89 2.69
CA ARG A 46 0.90 -8.85 2.84
C ARG A 46 2.28 -9.45 3.06
N ASN A 47 2.37 -10.56 3.79
CA ASN A 47 3.63 -11.25 4.03
C ASN A 47 4.09 -12.08 2.81
N ALA A 48 3.15 -12.66 2.07
CA ALA A 48 3.44 -13.39 0.83
C ALA A 48 3.80 -12.46 -0.34
N TYR A 49 3.20 -11.27 -0.38
CA TYR A 49 3.40 -10.23 -1.40
C TYR A 49 3.75 -8.91 -0.72
N PRO A 50 5.03 -8.72 -0.32
CA PRO A 50 5.45 -7.47 0.29
C PRO A 50 5.31 -6.32 -0.71
N VAL A 51 5.01 -5.12 -0.19
CA VAL A 51 5.00 -3.89 -0.98
C VAL A 51 6.35 -3.74 -1.69
N PRO A 52 6.37 -3.42 -3.00
CA PRO A 52 7.62 -3.21 -3.72
C PRO A 52 8.49 -2.16 -3.03
N THR A 53 9.81 -2.37 -3.06
CA THR A 53 10.74 -1.41 -2.44
C THR A 53 10.68 -0.06 -3.16
N GLY A 54 11.04 1.02 -2.45
CA GLY A 54 11.09 2.35 -3.05
C GLY A 54 12.01 2.44 -4.27
N ALA A 55 13.08 1.65 -4.31
CA ALA A 55 13.97 1.55 -5.46
C ALA A 55 13.27 0.92 -6.66
N MET A 56 12.60 -0.21 -6.48
CA MET A 56 11.83 -0.88 -7.53
C MET A 56 10.72 0.02 -8.09
N LEU A 57 10.01 0.74 -7.21
CA LEU A 57 9.00 1.71 -7.63
C LEU A 57 9.62 2.89 -8.38
N GLY A 58 10.79 3.36 -7.94
CA GLY A 58 11.53 4.45 -8.56
C GLY A 58 12.05 4.15 -9.97
N ASP A 59 12.26 2.87 -10.31
CA ASP A 59 12.66 2.46 -11.67
C ASP A 59 11.59 2.85 -12.71
N ASN A 60 10.31 2.82 -12.35
CA ASN A 60 9.21 3.27 -13.21
C ASN A 60 9.27 4.76 -13.55
N CYS A 61 9.93 5.57 -12.71
CA CYS A 61 10.09 7.01 -12.92
C CYS A 61 11.25 7.33 -13.87
N SER A 62 12.16 6.37 -14.09
CA SER A 62 13.44 6.64 -14.74
C SER A 62 13.34 6.94 -16.23
N ALA A 63 12.25 6.51 -16.89
CA ALA A 63 12.01 6.80 -18.29
C ALA A 63 11.80 8.30 -18.58
N CYS A 64 11.31 9.06 -17.59
CA CYS A 64 11.04 10.49 -17.74
C CYS A 64 11.93 11.36 -16.85
N HIS A 65 12.22 10.90 -15.63
CA HIS A 65 13.02 11.62 -14.64
C HIS A 65 14.46 11.12 -14.56
N GLY A 66 14.90 10.29 -15.51
CA GLY A 66 16.26 9.75 -15.58
C GLY A 66 16.55 8.70 -14.52
N THR A 67 17.66 7.98 -14.70
CA THR A 67 18.10 6.94 -13.76
C THR A 67 18.17 7.48 -12.33
N LYS A 68 17.45 6.85 -11.40
CA LYS A 68 17.35 7.28 -9.99
C LYS A 68 16.78 8.69 -9.80
N GLY A 69 16.05 9.23 -10.78
CA GLY A 69 15.45 10.56 -10.71
C GLY A 69 16.41 11.72 -10.97
N ALA A 70 17.54 11.46 -11.64
CA ALA A 70 18.60 12.44 -11.84
C ALA A 70 18.47 13.30 -13.11
N GLU A 71 17.50 13.03 -14.00
CA GLU A 71 17.26 13.90 -15.18
C GLU A 71 16.88 15.30 -14.71
N PHE A 72 17.40 16.30 -15.43
CA PHE A 72 17.07 17.68 -15.16
C PHE A 72 16.83 18.42 -16.46
N ASN A 73 15.54 18.61 -16.77
CA ASN A 73 15.10 19.60 -17.74
C ASN A 73 13.84 20.30 -17.20
N GLU A 74 13.49 21.47 -17.77
CA GLU A 74 12.37 22.28 -17.28
C GLU A 74 11.02 21.54 -17.32
N ALA A 75 10.87 20.58 -18.24
CA ALA A 75 9.66 19.77 -18.37
C ALA A 75 9.63 18.55 -17.43
N MET A 76 10.81 18.02 -17.08
CA MET A 76 11.02 16.83 -16.23
C MET A 76 11.97 17.20 -15.08
N PRO A 77 11.44 17.77 -13.99
CA PRO A 77 12.25 18.16 -12.85
C PRO A 77 12.88 16.92 -12.18
N PRO A 78 14.04 17.07 -11.54
CA PRO A 78 14.70 15.96 -10.85
C PRO A 78 13.88 15.50 -9.64
N LEU A 79 13.89 14.19 -9.41
CA LEU A 79 13.36 13.58 -8.19
C LEU A 79 14.47 13.31 -7.17
N ALA A 80 15.71 13.13 -7.65
CA ALA A 80 16.85 12.82 -6.81
C ALA A 80 17.13 13.93 -5.78
N GLY A 81 17.19 13.54 -4.50
CA GLY A 81 17.39 14.46 -3.38
C GLY A 81 16.17 15.32 -3.04
N MET A 82 15.01 15.09 -3.68
CA MET A 82 13.78 15.78 -3.31
C MET A 82 13.41 15.45 -1.86
N LYS A 83 13.10 16.50 -1.08
CA LYS A 83 12.68 16.32 0.32
C LYS A 83 11.46 15.40 0.39
N LYS A 84 11.52 14.38 1.24
CA LYS A 84 10.46 13.36 1.41
C LYS A 84 9.05 13.97 1.48
N ALA A 85 8.85 14.95 2.37
CA ALA A 85 7.55 15.60 2.56
C ALA A 85 7.05 16.33 1.30
N HIS A 86 7.97 16.90 0.52
CA HIS A 86 7.64 17.58 -0.73
C HIS A 86 7.19 16.59 -1.81
N PHE A 87 7.93 15.49 -1.99
CA PHE A 87 7.56 14.43 -2.92
C PHE A 87 6.17 13.87 -2.61
N ILE A 88 5.91 13.53 -1.34
CA ILE A 88 4.61 13.00 -0.90
C ILE A 88 3.49 14.01 -1.20
N LYS A 89 3.71 15.28 -0.86
CA LYS A 89 2.73 16.34 -1.13
C LYS A 89 2.42 16.43 -2.63
N LEU A 90 3.44 16.52 -3.48
CA LEU A 90 3.25 16.63 -4.92
C LEU A 90 2.50 15.43 -5.50
N MET A 91 2.92 14.21 -5.17
CA MET A 91 2.25 12.99 -5.66
C MET A 91 0.78 12.94 -5.25
N LYS A 92 0.46 13.32 -4.00
CA LYS A 92 -0.93 13.39 -3.55
C LYS A 92 -1.72 14.46 -4.30
N THR A 93 -1.15 15.64 -4.49
CA THR A 93 -1.78 16.74 -5.23
C THR A 93 -2.00 16.37 -6.71
N TYR A 94 -1.06 15.69 -7.37
CA TYR A 94 -1.26 15.17 -8.72
C TYR A 94 -2.37 14.11 -8.76
N ARG A 95 -2.37 13.18 -7.82
CA ARG A 95 -3.39 12.13 -7.71
C ARG A 95 -4.79 12.70 -7.53
N GLU A 96 -4.92 13.76 -6.73
CA GLU A 96 -6.17 14.50 -6.48
C GLU A 96 -6.55 15.44 -7.64
N ASN A 97 -5.72 15.51 -8.69
CA ASN A 97 -5.84 16.44 -9.81
C ASN A 97 -5.91 17.92 -9.37
N ALA A 98 -5.28 18.25 -8.23
CA ALA A 98 -5.25 19.59 -7.65
C ALA A 98 -4.05 20.43 -8.13
N PHE A 99 -3.22 19.85 -9.00
CA PHE A 99 -2.13 20.54 -9.70
C PHE A 99 -2.09 20.08 -11.15
N THR A 100 -2.14 21.05 -12.07
CA THR A 100 -2.16 20.78 -13.51
C THR A 100 -0.87 20.12 -13.95
N SER A 101 -0.98 18.96 -14.60
CA SER A 101 0.13 18.26 -15.23
C SER A 101 -0.32 17.62 -16.52
N ILE A 102 0.61 17.43 -17.46
CA ILE A 102 0.32 16.74 -18.72
C ILE A 102 0.13 15.23 -18.50
N VAL A 103 0.89 14.67 -17.55
CA VAL A 103 1.05 13.20 -17.39
C VAL A 103 0.98 12.76 -15.93
N MET A 104 1.39 13.61 -14.98
CA MET A 104 1.60 13.18 -13.60
C MET A 104 0.32 12.82 -12.84
N HIS A 105 -0.85 13.34 -13.24
CA HIS A 105 -2.13 12.87 -12.70
C HIS A 105 -2.32 11.37 -12.96
N ASP A 106 -2.22 10.96 -14.23
CA ASP A 106 -2.39 9.57 -14.66
C ASP A 106 -1.32 8.64 -14.07
N VAL A 107 -0.11 9.16 -13.85
CA VAL A 107 0.96 8.43 -13.15
C VAL A 107 0.68 8.31 -11.66
N ALA A 108 0.17 9.34 -11.00
CA ALA A 108 0.03 9.35 -9.56
C ALA A 108 -1.16 8.51 -9.06
N VAL A 109 -2.22 8.34 -9.86
CA VAL A 109 -3.43 7.59 -9.47
C VAL A 109 -3.22 6.10 -9.25
N VAL A 110 -2.17 5.51 -9.83
CA VAL A 110 -1.89 4.07 -9.66
C VAL A 110 -1.12 3.74 -8.38
N PHE A 111 -0.59 4.74 -7.67
CA PHE A 111 0.20 4.52 -6.46
C PHE A 111 -0.60 4.77 -5.18
N SER A 112 -0.51 3.80 -4.27
CA SER A 112 -1.02 3.91 -2.91
C SER A 112 -0.17 4.85 -2.04
N ASP A 113 -0.69 5.25 -0.88
CA ASP A 113 0.06 6.08 0.08
C ASP A 113 1.36 5.42 0.56
N VAL A 114 1.34 4.10 0.75
CA VAL A 114 2.51 3.33 1.20
C VAL A 114 3.59 3.31 0.12
N GLU A 115 3.20 3.17 -1.14
CA GLU A 115 4.13 3.19 -2.29
C GLU A 115 4.71 4.59 -2.53
N ILE A 116 3.88 5.63 -2.43
CA ILE A 116 4.33 7.03 -2.51
C ILE A 116 5.36 7.31 -1.42
N GLU A 117 5.12 6.84 -0.19
CA GLU A 117 6.08 7.00 0.90
C GLU A 117 7.37 6.20 0.66
N ALA A 118 7.27 4.98 0.14
CA ALA A 118 8.43 4.17 -0.21
C ALA A 118 9.31 4.85 -1.28
N MET A 119 8.70 5.40 -2.34
CA MET A 119 9.39 6.19 -3.35
C MET A 119 10.02 7.45 -2.75
N ALA A 120 9.31 8.18 -1.88
CA ALA A 120 9.83 9.37 -1.23
C ALA A 120 11.07 9.07 -0.37
N ASN A 121 11.06 7.94 0.35
CA ASN A 121 12.22 7.45 1.11
C ASN A 121 13.38 7.08 0.20
N PHE A 122 13.12 6.56 -1.00
CA PHE A 122 14.16 6.24 -1.97
C PHE A 122 14.77 7.52 -2.58
N PHE A 123 13.95 8.42 -3.11
CA PHE A 123 14.41 9.60 -3.83
C PHE A 123 15.18 10.60 -2.96
N VAL A 124 14.79 10.77 -1.68
CA VAL A 124 15.50 11.67 -0.75
C VAL A 124 16.95 11.24 -0.49
N GLN A 125 17.27 9.96 -0.68
CA GLN A 125 18.63 9.43 -0.50
C GLN A 125 19.49 9.54 -1.77
N GLN A 126 18.89 9.88 -2.91
CA GLN A 126 19.63 10.02 -4.17
C GLN A 126 20.38 11.35 -4.20
N LYS A 127 21.52 11.37 -4.88
CA LYS A 127 22.32 12.58 -5.03
C LYS A 127 21.56 13.57 -5.92
N ALA A 128 21.16 14.71 -5.35
CA ALA A 128 20.66 15.82 -6.14
C ALA A 128 21.77 16.29 -7.08
N GLU A 129 21.50 16.28 -8.37
CA GLU A 129 22.36 16.95 -9.34
C GLU A 129 21.87 18.39 -9.48
N GLN A 130 22.79 19.35 -9.29
CA GLN A 130 22.50 20.74 -9.58
C GLN A 130 22.51 20.91 -11.09
N TRP A 131 21.40 21.37 -11.63
CA TRP A 131 21.40 21.76 -13.02
C TRP A 131 22.04 23.11 -13.20
N THR A 132 23.06 23.07 -14.02
CA THR A 132 23.52 24.20 -14.78
C THR A 132 22.83 24.09 -16.13
N GLN A 133 22.02 25.08 -16.53
CA GLN A 133 21.54 25.24 -17.92
C GLN A 133 22.72 24.89 -18.85
N PRO A 134 22.68 23.77 -19.61
CA PRO A 134 23.64 23.58 -20.68
C PRO A 134 23.42 24.73 -21.66
N ASN A 135 24.49 25.38 -22.12
CA ASN A 135 24.42 26.53 -23.03
C ASN A 135 24.03 26.12 -24.47
N TRP A 136 22.99 25.30 -24.60
CA TRP A 136 22.49 24.70 -25.84
C TRP A 136 22.00 25.75 -26.86
N ASN A 137 21.60 26.93 -26.40
CA ASN A 137 21.26 28.06 -27.25
C ASN A 137 21.85 29.38 -26.73
N PRO A 138 23.00 29.83 -27.28
CA PRO A 138 23.64 31.09 -26.88
C PRO A 138 22.77 32.35 -27.07
N SER A 139 21.70 32.27 -27.85
CA SER A 139 20.84 33.41 -28.21
C SER A 139 19.71 33.72 -27.22
N LEU A 140 19.44 32.83 -26.25
CA LEU A 140 18.37 33.03 -25.25
C LEU A 140 18.86 33.74 -23.97
N LYS A 141 20.09 34.27 -23.95
CA LYS A 141 20.70 34.89 -22.76
C LYS A 141 20.03 36.19 -22.26
N GLU A 142 19.08 36.75 -23.00
CA GLU A 142 18.61 38.13 -22.77
C GLU A 142 17.28 38.23 -22.00
N SER A 143 16.62 37.14 -21.61
CA SER A 143 15.23 37.22 -21.07
C SER A 143 15.02 36.78 -19.63
N GLN A 144 16.08 36.56 -18.85
CA GLN A 144 15.95 36.20 -17.43
C GLN A 144 16.28 37.43 -16.57
N PRO A 145 15.30 38.03 -15.84
CA PRO A 145 15.50 39.22 -15.00
C PRO A 145 16.33 38.97 -13.75
#